data_AF-X0XG52-F1
#
_entry.id   AF-X0XG52-F1
#
_cell.length_a   1.000
_cell.length_b   1.000
_cell.length_c   1.000
_cell.angle_alpha   90.00
_cell.angle_beta   90.00
_cell.angle_gamma   90.00
#
_symmetry.space_group_name_H-M   'P 1'
#
loop_
_entity.id
_entity.type
_entity.pdbx_description
1 polymer ?
#
loop_
_entity_poly.entity_id
_entity_poly.type
_entity_poly.pdbx_seq_one_letter_code
_entity_poly.pdbx_strand_id
1 'polypeptide(L)'
;IIIFLVKKEDVGKAIGKAGEHVKDLMNKLQKKIDVIPWSENLEQFIQFILNTTKNSIQVQNIEVKESRNEKKTVIISVRPQDRGKAIGKEGSMIRKIKELVLRHFNVDNVIINTKN
;
A
#
# COMPACT_ATOMS: atom_id res chain seq x y z
N ILE A 1 5.66 -12.35 2.74
CA ILE A 1 6.36 -11.29 2.00
C ILE A 1 7.09 -10.42 3.02
N ILE A 2 8.24 -9.87 2.69
CA ILE A 2 8.93 -8.88 3.54
C ILE A 2 8.82 -7.55 2.81
N ILE A 3 8.43 -6.50 3.54
CA ILE A 3 8.24 -5.16 3.00
C ILE A 3 9.26 -4.25 3.65
N PHE A 4 10.14 -3.65 2.85
CA PHE A 4 11.08 -2.62 3.29
C PHE A 4 10.47 -1.25 3.02
N LEU A 5 10.28 -0.49 4.11
CA LEU A 5 9.90 0.92 4.02
C LEU A 5 11.17 1.76 3.99
N VAL A 6 11.32 2.61 2.98
CA VAL A 6 12.53 3.41 2.75
C VAL A 6 12.18 4.86 2.47
N LYS A 7 13.17 5.76 2.56
CA LYS A 7 12.98 7.14 2.11
C LYS A 7 12.71 7.18 0.60
N LYS A 8 11.90 8.14 0.14
CA LYS A 8 11.47 8.24 -1.26
C LYS A 8 12.65 8.35 -2.23
N GLU A 9 13.63 9.15 -1.87
CA GLU A 9 14.87 9.38 -2.59
C GLU A 9 15.78 8.14 -2.67
N ASP A 10 15.61 7.19 -1.75
CA ASP A 10 16.46 6.00 -1.65
C ASP A 10 15.82 4.75 -2.28
N VAL A 11 14.57 4.82 -2.75
CA VAL A 11 13.88 3.68 -3.39
C VAL A 11 14.70 3.11 -4.54
N GLY A 12 15.22 3.96 -5.43
CA GLY A 12 16.04 3.51 -6.56
C GLY A 12 17.33 2.81 -6.12
N LYS A 13 18.00 3.34 -5.08
CA LYS A 13 19.21 2.73 -4.50
C LYS A 13 18.89 1.39 -3.84
N ALA A 14 17.77 1.31 -3.12
CA ALA A 14 17.31 0.09 -2.46
C ALA A 14 16.93 -1.01 -3.48
N ILE A 15 16.38 -0.63 -4.64
CA ILE A 15 16.06 -1.58 -5.71
C ILE A 15 17.33 -2.05 -6.45
N GLY A 16 18.27 -1.13 -6.70
CA GLY A 16 19.49 -1.40 -7.47
C GLY A 16 19.25 -1.49 -8.98
N LYS A 17 20.32 -1.59 -9.78
CA LYS A 17 20.21 -1.63 -11.24
C LYS A 17 19.47 -2.91 -11.66
N ALA A 18 18.42 -2.77 -12.48
CA ALA A 18 17.57 -3.88 -12.90
C ALA A 18 17.04 -4.77 -11.74
N GLY A 19 16.91 -4.20 -10.53
CA GLY A 19 16.42 -4.90 -9.34
C GLY A 19 17.42 -5.84 -8.67
N GLU A 20 18.73 -5.68 -8.91
CA GLU A 20 19.77 -6.60 -8.40
C GLU A 20 19.72 -6.78 -6.87
N HIS A 21 19.59 -5.71 -6.09
CA HIS A 21 19.53 -5.80 -4.63
C HIS A 21 18.29 -6.55 -4.13
N VAL A 22 17.15 -6.35 -4.80
CA VAL A 22 15.90 -7.07 -4.47
C VAL A 22 16.06 -8.56 -4.76
N LYS A 23 16.65 -8.93 -5.90
CA LYS A 23 16.90 -10.33 -6.27
C LYS A 23 17.85 -10.99 -5.27
N ASP A 24 18.90 -10.30 -4.87
CA ASP A 24 19.85 -10.81 -3.88
C ASP A 24 19.19 -11.05 -2.52
N LEU A 25 18.37 -10.12 -2.05
CA LEU A 25 17.61 -10.28 -0.80
C LEU A 25 16.58 -11.41 -0.91
N MET A 26 15.89 -11.54 -2.04
CA MET A 26 14.98 -12.66 -2.28
C MET A 26 15.69 -14.00 -2.19
N ASN A 27 16.89 -14.12 -2.76
CA ASN A 27 17.72 -15.33 -2.72
C ASN A 27 18.24 -15.64 -1.31
N LYS A 28 18.66 -14.63 -0.56
CA LYS A 28 19.18 -14.82 0.81
C LYS A 28 18.07 -15.16 1.81
N LEU A 29 16.93 -14.48 1.71
CA LEU A 29 15.84 -14.58 2.68
C LEU A 29 14.80 -15.64 2.31
N GLN A 30 14.82 -16.15 1.07
CA GLN A 30 13.84 -17.11 0.55
C GLN A 30 12.39 -16.60 0.72
N LYS A 31 12.20 -15.28 0.56
CA LYS A 31 10.92 -14.58 0.66
C LYS A 31 10.79 -13.56 -0.47
N LYS A 32 9.55 -13.30 -0.90
CA LYS A 32 9.24 -12.14 -1.75
C LYS A 32 9.57 -10.85 -1.01
N ILE A 33 10.16 -9.90 -1.73
CA ILE A 33 10.59 -8.60 -1.20
C ILE A 33 9.83 -7.49 -1.95
N ASP A 34 9.20 -6.60 -1.20
CA ASP A 34 8.70 -5.32 -1.71
C ASP A 34 9.48 -4.17 -1.08
N VAL A 35 9.80 -3.16 -1.88
CA VAL A 35 10.41 -1.89 -1.42
C VAL A 35 9.40 -0.78 -1.67
N ILE A 36 8.95 -0.11 -0.61
CA ILE A 36 7.90 0.91 -0.68
C ILE A 36 8.42 2.20 -0.03
N PRO A 37 8.31 3.36 -0.70
CA PRO A 37 8.61 4.62 -0.05
C PRO A 37 7.68 4.90 1.15
N TRP A 38 8.26 5.36 2.25
CA TRP A 38 7.54 5.81 3.43
C TRP A 38 7.05 7.26 3.28
N SER A 39 5.93 7.58 3.92
CA SER A 39 5.41 8.94 4.04
C SER A 39 4.61 9.07 5.34
N GLU A 40 4.79 10.17 6.06
CA GLU A 40 3.95 10.53 7.22
C GLU A 40 2.57 11.04 6.80
N ASN A 41 2.41 11.47 5.54
CA ASN A 41 1.10 11.76 4.97
C ASN A 41 0.42 10.44 4.57
N LEU A 42 -0.73 10.14 5.19
CA LEU A 42 -1.49 8.91 5.01
C LEU A 42 -1.90 8.68 3.55
N GLU A 43 -2.41 9.72 2.87
CA GLU A 43 -2.89 9.60 1.49
C GLU A 43 -1.75 9.26 0.54
N GLN A 44 -0.63 9.97 0.67
CA GLN A 44 0.57 9.71 -0.12
C GLN A 44 1.14 8.32 0.17
N PHE A 45 1.14 7.88 1.43
CA PHE A 45 1.60 6.53 1.77
C PHE A 45 0.72 5.45 1.14
N ILE A 46 -0.61 5.60 1.19
CA ILE A 46 -1.54 4.69 0.51
C ILE A 46 -1.30 4.69 -1.01
N GLN A 47 -1.06 5.85 -1.63
CA GLN A 47 -0.71 5.94 -3.05
C GLN A 47 0.57 5.16 -3.36
N PHE A 48 1.61 5.27 -2.52
CA PHE A 48 2.85 4.50 -2.70
C PHE A 48 2.61 2.99 -2.64
N ILE A 49 1.76 2.52 -1.72
CA ILE A 49 1.41 1.10 -1.62
C ILE A 49 0.65 0.64 -2.87
N LEU A 50 -0.33 1.42 -3.33
CA LEU A 50 -1.11 1.10 -4.53
C LEU A 50 -0.24 1.10 -5.80
N ASN A 51 0.78 1.96 -5.88
CA ASN A 51 1.72 1.99 -7.01
C ASN A 51 2.65 0.75 -7.09
N THR A 52 2.60 -0.17 -6.13
CA THR A 52 3.32 -1.44 -6.23
C THR A 52 2.69 -2.42 -7.23
N THR A 53 1.44 -2.17 -7.67
CA THR A 53 0.86 -2.95 -8.76
C THR A 53 1.33 -2.46 -10.13
N LYS A 54 1.47 -3.37 -11.09
CA LYS A 54 1.82 -3.04 -12.48
C LYS A 54 0.75 -2.21 -13.19
N ASN A 55 -0.47 -2.17 -12.65
CA ASN A 55 -1.59 -1.46 -13.24
C ASN A 55 -1.85 -0.17 -12.47
N SER A 56 -1.96 0.95 -13.18
CA SER A 56 -2.39 2.20 -12.56
C SER A 56 -3.80 2.06 -11.96
N ILE A 57 -3.96 2.52 -10.72
CA ILE A 57 -5.22 2.58 -9.98
C ILE A 57 -5.53 4.05 -9.78
N GLN A 58 -6.65 4.52 -10.31
CA GLN A 58 -7.08 5.90 -10.08
C GLN A 58 -7.86 5.98 -8.75
N VAL A 59 -7.19 6.49 -7.72
CA VAL A 59 -7.83 6.83 -6.45
C VAL A 59 -8.61 8.13 -6.64
N GLN A 60 -9.90 8.09 -6.31
CA GLN A 60 -10.79 9.26 -6.40
C GLN A 60 -10.78 10.07 -5.11
N ASN A 61 -10.75 9.39 -3.96
CA ASN A 61 -10.76 10.03 -2.65
C ASN A 61 -10.19 9.10 -1.58
N ILE A 62 -9.57 9.67 -0.54
CA ILE A 62 -9.23 8.96 0.69
C ILE A 62 -9.83 9.78 1.83
N GLU A 63 -10.66 9.15 2.66
CA GLU A 63 -11.26 9.81 3.83
C GLU A 63 -11.01 8.97 5.08
N VAL A 64 -10.81 9.64 6.22
CA VAL A 64 -10.81 8.99 7.53
C VAL A 64 -12.12 9.33 8.21
N LYS A 65 -12.92 8.31 8.52
CA LYS A 65 -14.17 8.46 9.27
C LYS A 65 -14.01 7.86 10.65
N GLU A 66 -14.44 8.63 11.65
CA GLU A 66 -14.48 8.19 13.03
C GLU A 66 -15.92 7.84 13.40
N SER A 67 -16.15 6.64 13.94
CA SER A 67 -17.46 6.23 14.43
C SER A 67 -17.70 6.70 15.86
N ARG A 68 -18.94 6.57 16.35
CA ARG A 68 -19.34 6.98 17.71
C ARG A 68 -18.54 6.33 18.84
N ASN A 69 -17.86 5.22 18.57
CA ASN A 69 -16.98 4.52 19.50
C ASN A 69 -15.49 4.82 19.23
N GLU A 70 -15.18 5.97 18.63
CA GLU A 70 -13.82 6.48 18.36
C GLU A 70 -12.98 5.61 17.42
N LYS A 71 -13.59 4.61 16.76
CA LYS A 71 -12.89 3.81 15.76
C LYS A 71 -12.71 4.58 14.46
N LYS A 72 -11.48 4.67 13.98
CA LYS A 72 -11.09 5.37 12.75
C LYS A 72 -10.96 4.40 11.59
N THR A 73 -11.80 4.59 10.57
CA THR A 73 -11.76 3.81 9.33
C THR A 73 -11.29 4.67 8.17
N VAL A 74 -10.25 4.22 7.48
CA VAL A 74 -9.82 4.81 6.21
C VAL A 74 -10.65 4.22 5.08
N ILE A 75 -11.25 5.07 4.25
CA ILE A 75 -12.06 4.69 3.11
C ILE A 75 -11.38 5.18 1.84
N ILE A 76 -10.90 4.24 1.04
CA ILE A 76 -10.23 4.51 -0.24
C ILE A 76 -11.27 4.33 -1.34
N SER A 77 -11.68 5.41 -1.97
CA SER A 77 -12.62 5.39 -3.09
C SER A 77 -11.86 5.26 -4.41
N VAL A 78 -12.21 4.25 -5.21
CA VAL A 78 -11.67 4.02 -6.55
C VAL A 78 -12.80 3.90 -7.57
N ARG A 79 -12.47 4.07 -8.85
CA ARG A 79 -13.43 3.82 -9.92
C ARG A 79 -13.86 2.33 -9.92
N PRO A 80 -15.10 2.00 -10.31
CA PRO A 80 -15.58 0.62 -10.37
C PRO A 80 -14.65 -0.34 -11.13
N GLN A 81 -14.11 0.09 -12.27
CA GLN A 81 -13.18 -0.70 -13.09
C GLN A 81 -11.83 -0.99 -12.42
N ASP A 82 -11.45 -0.22 -11.40
CA ASP A 82 -10.18 -0.38 -10.67
C ASP A 82 -10.36 -1.15 -9.35
N ARG A 83 -11.60 -1.46 -8.94
CA ARG A 83 -11.91 -2.19 -7.70
C ARG A 83 -11.14 -3.50 -7.59
N GLY A 84 -11.14 -4.31 -8.65
CA GLY A 84 -10.44 -5.59 -8.66
C GLY A 84 -8.94 -5.45 -8.42
N LYS A 85 -8.32 -4.39 -8.97
CA LYS A 85 -6.88 -4.10 -8.80
C LYS A 85 -6.59 -3.59 -7.39
N ALA A 86 -7.45 -2.72 -6.85
CA ALA A 86 -7.32 -2.15 -5.51
C ALA A 86 -7.51 -3.21 -4.40
N ILE A 87 -8.33 -4.24 -4.65
CA ILE A 87 -8.46 -5.40 -3.77
C ILE A 87 -7.28 -6.38 -3.97
N GLY A 88 -6.87 -6.61 -5.22
CA GLY A 88 -5.84 -7.57 -5.60
C GLY A 88 -6.33 -9.02 -5.59
N LYS A 89 -5.58 -9.93 -6.22
CA LYS A 89 -5.91 -11.36 -6.24
C LYS A 89 -6.06 -11.87 -4.81
N GLU A 90 -7.19 -12.51 -4.51
CA GLU A 90 -7.54 -13.02 -3.18
C GLU A 90 -7.46 -11.96 -2.07
N GLY A 91 -7.59 -10.66 -2.37
CA GLY A 91 -7.49 -9.58 -1.38
C GLY A 91 -6.05 -9.25 -0.96
N SER A 92 -5.04 -9.68 -1.73
CA SER A 92 -3.63 -9.45 -1.39
C SER A 92 -3.25 -7.98 -1.25
N MET A 93 -3.82 -7.09 -2.06
CA MET A 93 -3.52 -5.66 -2.00
C MET A 93 -4.17 -5.01 -0.78
N ILE A 94 -5.46 -5.25 -0.54
CA ILE A 94 -6.14 -4.66 0.63
C ILE A 94 -5.56 -5.18 1.96
N ARG A 95 -5.09 -6.44 2.02
CA ARG A 95 -4.35 -6.93 3.20
C ARG A 95 -3.05 -6.17 3.43
N LYS A 96 -2.24 -5.99 2.36
CA LYS A 96 -1.00 -5.20 2.43
C LYS A 96 -1.26 -3.78 2.92
N ILE A 97 -2.27 -3.10 2.36
CA ILE A 97 -2.64 -1.75 2.78
C ILE A 97 -3.03 -1.74 4.25
N LYS A 98 -3.91 -2.65 4.69
CA LYS A 98 -4.31 -2.75 6.11
C LYS A 98 -3.11 -2.94 7.03
N GLU A 99 -2.25 -3.92 6.74
CA GLU A 99 -1.08 -4.22 7.58
C GLU A 99 -0.15 -3.02 7.73
N LEU A 100 0.12 -2.29 6.65
CA LEU A 100 1.01 -1.14 6.67
C LEU A 100 0.36 0.09 7.31
N VAL A 101 -0.89 0.37 6.97
CA VAL A 101 -1.59 1.56 7.45
C VAL A 101 -1.93 1.45 8.94
N LEU A 102 -2.51 0.34 9.40
CA LEU A 102 -2.84 0.15 10.83
C LEU A 102 -1.59 0.14 11.71
N ARG A 103 -0.45 -0.30 11.18
CA ARG A 103 0.81 -0.36 11.95
C ARG A 103 1.42 1.02 12.20
N HIS A 104 1.28 1.93 11.23
CA HIS A 104 2.01 3.20 11.25
C HIS A 104 1.12 4.43 11.44
N PHE A 105 -0.19 4.28 11.37
CA PHE A 105 -1.16 5.35 11.57
C PHE A 105 -2.15 4.93 12.66
N ASN A 106 -2.66 5.90 13.42
CA ASN A 106 -3.68 5.68 14.44
C ASN A 106 -5.06 5.48 13.78
N VAL A 107 -5.26 4.33 13.14
CA VAL A 107 -6.51 3.92 12.49
C VAL A 107 -6.77 2.44 12.73
N ASP A 108 -8.04 2.06 12.78
CA ASP A 108 -8.49 0.72 13.16
C ASP A 108 -8.82 -0.17 11.95
N ASN A 109 -9.15 0.44 10.81
CA ASN A 109 -9.56 -0.29 9.62
C ASN A 109 -9.29 0.48 8.33
N VAL A 110 -9.20 -0.26 7.22
CA VAL A 110 -9.14 0.28 5.87
C VAL A 110 -10.13 -0.47 4.98
N ILE A 111 -10.91 0.23 4.17
CA ILE A 111 -11.81 -0.37 3.18
C ILE A 111 -11.62 0.24 1.80
N ILE A 112 -11.85 -0.57 0.77
CA ILE A 112 -11.96 -0.08 -0.61
C ILE A 112 -13.44 0.10 -0.92
N ASN A 113 -13.80 1.32 -1.33
CA ASN A 113 -15.13 1.65 -1.80
C ASN A 113 -15.11 1.96 -3.30
N THR A 114 -16.24 1.74 -3.94
CA THR A 114 -16.52 2.26 -5.28
C THR A 114 -17.67 3.23 -5.13
N LYS A 115 -17.45 4.51 -5.45
CA LYS A 115 -18.58 5.43 -5.58
C LYS A 115 -19.32 5.08 -6.89
N ASN A 116 -20.63 4.88 -6.78
CA ASN A 116 -21.51 4.85 -7.94
C ASN A 116 -21.68 6.27 -8.48
#